data_AF-A0A852U3L8-F1
#
_entry.id   AF-A0A852U3L8-F1
#
_cell.length_a   1.000
_cell.length_b   1.000
_cell.length_c   1.000
_cell.angle_alpha   90.00
_cell.angle_beta   90.00
_cell.angle_gamma   90.00
#
_symmetry.space_group_name_H-M   'P 1'
#
loop_
_entity.id
_entity.type
_entity.pdbx_description
1 polymer ?
#
loop_
_entity_poly.entity_id
_entity_poly.type
_entity_poly.pdbx_seq_one_letter_code
_entity_poly.pdbx_strand_id
1 'polypeptide(L)' 'MVEAADDGGEAAVSDISESFEAVPRIQLEAWRWALDNRRKDGSLPSGKEIAAHFDRKDRWGRLIKQRGQQGRFG' A
#
# COMPACT_ATOMS: atom_id res chain seq x y z
N MET A 1 -49.56 -19.61 -16.09
CA MET A 1 -48.25 -20.20 -16.41
C MET A 1 -47.22 -19.35 -15.66
N VAL A 2 -46.81 -19.83 -14.48
CA VAL A 2 -45.93 -19.11 -13.57
C VAL A 2 -44.52 -19.58 -13.91
N GLU A 3 -43.74 -18.74 -14.59
CA GLU A 3 -42.37 -19.09 -14.92
C GLU A 3 -41.48 -18.64 -13.75
N ALA A 4 -41.08 -19.63 -12.97
CA ALA A 4 -40.06 -19.51 -11.95
C ALA A 4 -38.73 -20.02 -12.51
N ALA A 5 -37.67 -19.36 -12.04
CA ALA A 5 -36.27 -19.75 -12.05
C ALA A 5 -35.55 -19.72 -13.40
N ASP A 6 -34.58 -18.81 -13.50
CA ASP A 6 -33.20 -19.32 -13.55
C ASP A 6 -32.27 -18.42 -12.74
N ASP A 7 -31.54 -19.11 -11.87
CA ASP A 7 -30.57 -18.67 -10.89
C ASP A 7 -29.24 -18.36 -11.61
N GLY A 8 -29.11 -17.13 -12.11
CA GLY A 8 -27.85 -16.62 -12.62
C GLY A 8 -26.95 -16.19 -11.48
N GLY A 9 -26.37 -17.15 -10.76
CA GLY A 9 -25.34 -16.93 -9.73
C GLY A 9 -24.24 -16.00 -10.25
N GLU A 10 -24.31 -14.74 -9.83
CA GLU A 10 -23.36 -13.68 -10.13
C GLU A 10 -22.05 -14.03 -9.42
N ALA A 11 -21.20 -14.79 -10.11
CA ALA A 11 -19.89 -15.19 -9.66
C ALA A 11 -19.02 -13.94 -9.47
N ALA A 12 -19.04 -13.44 -8.24
CA ALA A 12 -18.00 -12.68 -7.56
C ALA A 12 -16.93 -12.05 -8.47
N VAL A 13 -17.30 -10.97 -9.17
CA VAL A 13 -16.34 -9.96 -9.60
C VAL A 13 -15.98 -9.08 -8.38
N SER A 14 -15.36 -9.68 -7.37
CA SER A 14 -14.65 -8.92 -6.32
C SER A 14 -13.16 -8.81 -6.63
N ASP A 15 -12.83 -8.84 -7.93
CA ASP A 15 -11.47 -8.75 -8.43
C ASP A 15 -11.14 -7.27 -8.71
N ILE A 16 -10.22 -6.75 -7.89
CA ILE A 16 -9.33 -5.61 -8.19
C ILE A 16 -9.97 -4.31 -8.65
N SER A 17 -11.02 -3.87 -7.96
CA SER A 17 -10.98 -2.47 -7.51
C SER A 17 -10.04 -2.35 -6.30
N GLU A 18 -8.76 -2.72 -6.52
CA GLU A 18 -7.65 -1.91 -6.00
C GLU A 18 -7.93 -0.53 -6.56
N SER A 19 -8.81 0.19 -5.87
CA SER A 19 -9.12 1.56 -6.19
C SER A 19 -7.76 2.20 -6.34
N PHE A 20 -7.47 2.63 -7.56
CA PHE A 20 -6.35 3.49 -7.91
C PHE A 20 -6.55 4.86 -7.23
N GLU A 21 -7.09 4.88 -5.99
CA GLU A 21 -6.98 5.95 -5.03
C GLU A 21 -5.49 6.25 -4.99
N ALA A 22 -5.16 7.32 -5.70
CA ALA A 22 -3.82 7.79 -5.91
C ALA A 22 -3.06 7.65 -4.61
N VAL A 23 -1.93 6.94 -4.65
CA VAL A 23 -1.16 6.64 -3.45
C VAL A 23 -0.98 7.94 -2.68
N PRO A 24 -1.43 8.03 -1.41
CA PRO A 24 -1.47 9.31 -0.73
C PRO A 24 -0.08 9.94 -0.76
N ARG A 25 -0.01 11.24 -1.10
CA ARG A 25 1.27 11.95 -1.31
C ARG A 25 2.25 11.75 -0.15
N ILE A 26 1.75 11.73 1.08
CA ILE A 26 2.54 11.48 2.29
C ILE A 26 3.26 10.11 2.28
N GLN A 27 2.67 9.09 1.66
CA GLN A 27 3.29 7.77 1.51
C GLN A 27 4.40 7.77 0.45
N LEU A 28 4.19 8.49 -0.66
CA LEU A 28 5.22 8.70 -1.69
C LEU A 28 6.40 9.49 -1.14
N GLU A 29 6.14 10.57 -0.40
CA GLU A 29 7.16 11.38 0.26
C GLU A 29 7.94 10.56 1.30
N ALA A 30 7.24 9.74 2.08
CA ALA A 30 7.90 8.84 3.03
C ALA A 30 8.74 7.75 2.38
N TRP A 31 8.32 7.23 1.24
CA TRP A 31 9.12 6.29 0.48
C TRP A 31 10.36 6.94 -0.13
N ARG A 32 10.22 8.12 -0.74
CA ARG A 32 11.36 8.89 -1.27
C ARG A 32 12.36 9.21 -0.16
N TRP A 33 11.87 9.73 0.97
CA TRP A 33 12.71 9.94 2.15
C TRP A 33 13.47 8.67 2.58
N ALA A 34 12.81 7.50 2.58
CA ALA A 34 13.48 6.25 2.94
C ALA A 34 14.57 5.85 1.93
N LEU A 35 14.40 6.17 0.64
CA LEU A 35 15.42 5.95 -0.40
C LEU A 35 16.62 6.90 -0.25
N ASP A 36 16.36 8.18 0.05
CA ASP A 36 17.40 9.19 0.29
C ASP A 36 18.18 8.93 1.59
N ASN A 37 17.54 8.32 2.59
CA ASN A 37 18.12 8.05 3.91
C ASN A 37 18.58 6.59 4.07
N ARG A 38 19.00 5.94 2.98
CA ARG A 38 19.63 4.62 3.06
C ARG A 38 20.88 4.66 3.94
N ARG A 39 21.07 3.60 4.71
CA ARG A 39 22.24 3.43 5.57
C ARG A 39 23.49 3.18 4.73
N LYS A 40 24.66 3.24 5.36
CA LYS A 40 25.97 3.03 4.70
C LYS A 40 26.09 1.65 4.02
N ASP A 41 25.35 0.66 4.51
CA ASP A 41 25.26 -0.68 3.94
C ASP A 41 24.23 -0.79 2.81
N GLY A 42 23.58 0.31 2.43
CA GLY A 42 22.54 0.37 1.41
C GLY A 42 21.15 -0.04 1.92
N SER A 43 21.02 -0.46 3.17
CA SER A 43 19.73 -0.87 3.73
C SER A 43 18.81 0.33 3.98
N LEU A 44 17.50 0.12 3.76
CA LEU A 44 16.48 1.13 4.04
C LEU A 44 16.32 1.32 5.56
N PRO A 45 16.00 2.55 6.02
CA PRO A 45 15.53 2.79 7.38
C PRO A 45 14.45 1.79 7.81
N SER A 46 14.37 1.49 9.09
CA SER A 46 13.30 0.67 9.64
C SER A 46 11.95 1.38 9.49
N GLY A 47 10.86 0.61 9.52
CA GLY A 47 9.53 1.21 9.54
C GLY A 47 9.29 2.14 10.74
N LYS A 48 10.00 1.92 11.85
CA LYS A 48 9.95 2.82 13.02
C LYS A 48 10.63 4.15 12.73
N GLU A 49 11.81 4.14 12.11
CA GLU A 49 12.53 5.37 11.71
C GLU A 49 11.72 6.17 10.67
N ILE A 50 11.13 5.49 9.69
CA ILE A 50 10.22 6.13 8.72
C ILE A 50 9.02 6.75 9.46
N ALA A 51 8.36 6.00 10.34
CA ALA A 51 7.18 6.51 11.05
C ALA A 51 7.51 7.70 11.95
N ALA A 52 8.64 7.66 12.66
CA ALA A 52 9.09 8.73 13.54
C ALA A 52 9.36 10.05 12.79
N HIS A 53 9.92 9.98 11.57
CA HIS A 53 10.17 11.19 10.77
C HIS A 53 8.88 11.93 10.37
N PHE A 54 7.78 11.21 10.21
CA PHE A 54 6.49 11.75 9.75
C PHE A 54 5.45 11.90 10.88
N ASP A 55 5.84 11.73 12.14
CA ASP A 55 4.94 11.70 13.31
C ASP A 55 3.76 10.73 13.13
N ARG A 56 4.10 9.50 12.74
CA ARG A 56 3.14 8.40 12.51
C ARG A 56 3.46 7.21 13.42
N LYS A 57 2.49 6.30 13.51
CA LYS A 57 2.64 5.03 14.24
C LYS A 57 3.60 4.08 13.52
N ASP A 58 4.38 3.29 14.25
CA ASP A 58 5.32 2.30 13.71
C ASP A 58 4.73 1.39 12.62
N ARG A 59 3.46 0.97 12.77
CA ARG A 59 2.76 0.14 11.77
C ARG A 59 2.66 0.83 10.41
N TRP A 60 2.46 2.16 10.40
CA TRP A 60 2.39 2.94 9.18
C TRP A 60 3.72 2.94 8.44
N GLY A 61 4.84 3.21 9.13
CA GLY A 61 6.15 3.19 8.46
C GLY A 61 6.60 1.79 8.02
N ARG A 62 6.18 0.72 8.72
CA ARG A 62 6.35 -0.67 8.24
C ARG A 62 5.59 -0.91 6.93
N LEU A 63 4.36 -0.39 6.83
CA LEU A 63 3.56 -0.45 5.59
C LEU A 63 4.25 0.30 4.45
N ILE A 64 4.79 1.51 4.68
CA ILE A 64 5.58 2.24 3.68
C ILE A 64 6.75 1.38 3.20
N LYS A 65 7.56 0.85 4.12
CA LYS A 65 8.70 0.01 3.78
C LYS A 65 8.31 -1.23 2.97
N GLN A 66 7.20 -1.89 3.32
CA GLN A 66 6.70 -3.06 2.60
C GLN A 66 6.19 -2.71 1.20
N ARG A 67 5.30 -1.71 1.08
CA ARG A 67 4.73 -1.29 -0.21
C ARG A 67 5.80 -0.76 -1.17
N GLY A 68 6.78 -0.03 -0.65
CA GLY A 68 7.88 0.48 -1.46
C GLY A 68 8.79 -0.62 -2.00
N GLN A 69 9.11 -1.63 -1.19
CA GLN A 69 9.85 -2.81 -1.68
C GLN A 69 9.07 -3.61 -2.73
N GLN A 70 7.73 -3.56 -2.70
CA GLN A 70 6.86 -4.16 -3.71
C GLN A 70 6.68 -3.29 -4.96
N GLY A 71 7.31 -2.11 -5.04
CA GLY A 71 7.17 -1.21 -6.18
C GLY A 71 5.85 -0.45 -6.26
N ARG A 72 5.02 -0.44 -5.20
CA ARG A 72 3.68 0.18 -5.20
C ARG A 72 3.67 1.72 -5.12
N PHE A 73 4.81 2.37 -5.26
CA PHE A 73 4.98 3.83 -5.20
C PHE A 73 5.58 4.41 -6.50
N GLY A 74 5.63 3.62 -7.57
CA GLY A 74 6.20 3.96 -8.87
C GLY A 74 5.19 3.88 -10.00
#